data_AF-A0A7S3MAE6-F1
#
_entry.id   AF-A0A7S3MAE6-F1
#
_cell.length_a   1.000
_cell.length_b   1.000
_cell.length_c   1.000
_cell.angle_alpha   90.00
_cell.angle_beta   90.00
_cell.angle_gamma   90.00
#
_symmetry.space_group_name_H-M   'P 1'
#
loop_
_entity.id
_entity.type
_entity.pdbx_description
1 polymer ?
#
loop_
_entity_poly.entity_id
_entity_poly.type
_entity_poly.pdbx_seq_one_letter_code
_entity_poly.pdbx_strand_id
1 'polypeptide(L)'
;LKKEPDLIEHMSERIISLLKDRAHGVLITGLQLMIDVLDLLPDWKSELVKLVPSLVRLLRNFISMGFSPEYDVAGIADPFMQVKILHLLRLLGKGNEEASDLMNDVLAQVATNTETTKNAGNAILYECVQTVMEVESDASLRVLAVNILGRFLLNRDNNIRYVALNSLSKVVSEDLSAVQRHRNTIVECLKDPDISIRQRALELVFQLVNDQNVVALTTELLNYLVVAPADSKASLVSKIILILEKYSSGKKWRVDTIITMLSVAGGLTDESVT
;
A
#
# COMPACT_ATOMS: atom_id res chain seq x y z
N LEU A 1 -25.56 -14.94 7.82
CA LEU A 1 -24.24 -15.33 8.34
C LEU A 1 -23.94 -14.74 9.71
N LYS A 2 -23.91 -13.40 9.89
CA LYS A 2 -23.66 -12.78 11.21
C LYS A 2 -24.61 -13.19 12.35
N LYS A 3 -25.82 -13.67 12.02
CA LYS A 3 -26.82 -14.09 13.02
C LYS A 3 -26.73 -15.57 13.39
N GLU A 4 -26.32 -16.43 12.44
CA GLU A 4 -26.19 -17.88 12.60
C GLU A 4 -25.05 -18.38 11.68
N PRO A 5 -23.83 -18.57 12.21
CA PRO A 5 -22.67 -19.05 11.46
C PRO A 5 -22.74 -20.53 11.08
N ASP A 6 -23.44 -21.34 11.86
CA ASP A 6 -23.49 -22.81 11.72
C ASP A 6 -24.16 -23.27 10.41
N LEU A 7 -25.01 -22.42 9.81
CA LEU A 7 -25.66 -22.67 8.52
C LEU A 7 -24.69 -22.68 7.33
N ILE A 8 -23.46 -22.18 7.50
CA ILE A 8 -22.48 -22.08 6.40
C ILE A 8 -22.07 -23.48 5.92
N GLU A 9 -21.94 -24.47 6.82
CA GLU A 9 -21.58 -25.86 6.47
C GLU A 9 -22.58 -26.51 5.51
N HIS A 10 -23.86 -26.17 5.63
CA HIS A 10 -24.91 -26.66 4.74
C HIS A 10 -24.98 -25.95 3.39
N MET A 11 -24.24 -24.85 3.22
CA MET A 11 -24.25 -24.02 2.01
C MET A 11 -22.94 -24.10 1.21
N SER A 12 -21.96 -24.90 1.62
CA SER A 12 -20.64 -25.04 0.98
C SER A 12 -20.71 -25.21 -0.54
N GLU A 13 -21.43 -26.23 -1.01
CA GLU A 13 -21.58 -26.53 -2.44
C GLU A 13 -22.26 -25.40 -3.20
N ARG A 14 -23.24 -24.73 -2.57
CA ARG A 14 -23.96 -23.62 -3.17
C ARG A 14 -23.06 -22.40 -3.31
N ILE A 15 -22.27 -22.08 -2.28
CA ILE A 15 -21.32 -20.96 -2.29
C ILE A 15 -20.30 -21.14 -3.42
N ILE A 16 -19.75 -22.35 -3.57
CA ILE A 16 -18.81 -22.68 -4.65
C ILE A 16 -19.50 -22.59 -6.03
N SER A 17 -20.76 -23.01 -6.13
CA SER A 17 -21.51 -22.96 -7.40
C SER A 17 -21.73 -21.54 -7.93
N LEU A 18 -21.74 -20.51 -7.05
CA LEU A 18 -21.92 -19.12 -7.45
C LEU A 18 -20.82 -18.62 -8.39
N LEU A 19 -19.59 -19.14 -8.28
CA LEU A 19 -18.48 -18.78 -9.17
C LEU A 19 -18.66 -19.28 -10.62
N LYS A 20 -19.65 -20.15 -10.87
CA LYS A 20 -19.94 -20.67 -12.21
C LYS A 20 -21.04 -19.88 -12.92
N ASP A 21 -21.65 -18.90 -12.25
CA ASP A 21 -22.69 -18.08 -12.85
C ASP A 21 -22.10 -17.15 -13.93
N ARG A 22 -22.92 -16.77 -14.90
CA ARG A 22 -22.55 -15.82 -15.97
C ARG A 22 -22.84 -14.38 -15.59
N ALA A 23 -23.78 -14.15 -14.68
CA ALA A 23 -24.17 -12.82 -14.25
C ALA A 23 -23.13 -12.24 -13.28
N HIS A 24 -22.57 -11.09 -13.62
CA HIS A 24 -21.57 -10.42 -12.79
C HIS A 24 -22.12 -10.05 -11.40
N GLY A 25 -23.42 -9.71 -11.30
CA GLY A 25 -24.07 -9.46 -10.01
C GLY A 25 -24.09 -10.68 -9.08
N VAL A 26 -24.24 -11.89 -9.62
CA VAL A 26 -24.20 -13.13 -8.84
C VAL A 26 -22.76 -13.47 -8.47
N LEU A 27 -21.82 -13.28 -9.39
CA LEU A 27 -20.40 -13.51 -9.14
C LEU A 27 -19.86 -12.60 -8.03
N ILE A 28 -20.13 -11.28 -8.07
CA ILE A 28 -19.59 -10.34 -7.09
C ILE A 28 -20.17 -10.58 -5.69
N THR A 29 -21.45 -10.94 -5.62
CA THR A 29 -22.10 -11.29 -4.35
C THR A 29 -21.60 -12.62 -3.81
N GLY A 30 -21.34 -13.60 -4.68
CA GLY A 30 -20.68 -14.86 -4.32
C GLY A 30 -19.27 -14.65 -3.78
N LEU A 31 -18.46 -13.80 -4.44
CA LEU A 31 -17.13 -13.42 -3.95
C LEU A 31 -17.20 -12.72 -2.60
N GLN A 32 -18.11 -11.75 -2.44
CA GLN A 32 -18.28 -11.06 -1.15
C GLN A 32 -18.69 -12.04 -0.05
N LEU A 33 -19.59 -12.98 -0.36
CA LEU A 33 -20.01 -14.01 0.58
C LEU A 33 -18.82 -14.87 1.03
N MET A 34 -17.95 -15.27 0.09
CA MET A 34 -16.73 -16.04 0.42
C MET A 34 -15.77 -15.25 1.32
N ILE A 35 -15.60 -13.95 1.05
CA ILE A 35 -14.78 -13.05 1.89
C ILE A 35 -15.37 -12.99 3.31
N ASP A 36 -16.68 -12.74 3.44
CA ASP A 36 -17.36 -12.68 4.73
C ASP A 36 -17.30 -14.02 5.49
N VAL A 37 -17.32 -15.16 4.78
CA VAL A 37 -17.16 -16.49 5.37
C VAL A 37 -15.75 -16.68 5.91
N LEU A 38 -14.70 -16.27 5.18
CA LEU A 38 -13.32 -16.35 5.66
C LEU A 38 -13.08 -15.48 6.89
N ASP A 39 -13.72 -14.32 6.98
CA ASP A 39 -13.63 -13.42 8.13
C ASP A 39 -14.32 -14.00 9.39
N LEU A 40 -15.40 -14.76 9.20
CA LEU A 40 -16.17 -15.38 10.29
C LEU A 40 -15.62 -16.75 10.71
N LEU A 41 -15.17 -17.56 9.75
CA LEU A 41 -14.76 -18.96 9.92
C LEU A 41 -13.43 -19.21 9.18
N PRO A 42 -12.28 -18.96 9.83
CA PRO A 42 -10.97 -19.13 9.21
C PRO A 42 -10.69 -20.56 8.70
N ASP A 43 -11.30 -21.58 9.31
CA ASP A 43 -11.10 -23.00 8.95
C ASP A 43 -11.53 -23.31 7.51
N TRP A 44 -12.48 -22.54 6.97
CA TRP A 44 -12.96 -22.65 5.59
C TRP A 44 -11.93 -22.29 4.54
N LYS A 45 -10.82 -21.66 4.94
CA LYS A 45 -9.71 -21.39 4.05
C LYS A 45 -9.21 -22.65 3.35
N SER A 46 -9.14 -23.78 4.05
CA SER A 46 -8.69 -25.06 3.47
C SER A 46 -9.56 -25.56 2.31
N GLU A 47 -10.88 -25.34 2.40
CA GLU A 47 -11.85 -25.65 1.35
C GLU A 47 -11.76 -24.65 0.18
N LEU A 48 -11.71 -23.36 0.48
CA LEU A 48 -11.77 -22.29 -0.52
C LEU A 48 -10.45 -22.10 -1.28
N VAL A 49 -9.29 -22.49 -0.73
CA VAL A 49 -8.00 -22.45 -1.44
C VAL A 49 -8.05 -23.29 -2.72
N LYS A 50 -8.84 -24.38 -2.77
CA LYS A 50 -9.05 -25.20 -3.97
C LYS A 50 -9.64 -24.38 -5.15
N LEU A 51 -10.23 -23.22 -4.88
CA LEU A 51 -10.81 -22.33 -5.89
C LEU A 51 -9.80 -21.36 -6.51
N VAL A 52 -8.59 -21.23 -5.96
CA VAL A 52 -7.56 -20.31 -6.46
C VAL A 52 -7.33 -20.45 -7.97
N PRO A 53 -7.15 -21.65 -8.56
CA PRO A 53 -7.01 -21.78 -10.02
C PRO A 53 -8.20 -21.23 -10.82
N SER A 54 -9.42 -21.38 -10.29
CA SER A 54 -10.63 -20.88 -10.93
C SER A 54 -10.71 -19.35 -10.86
N LEU A 55 -10.34 -18.76 -9.72
CA LEU A 55 -10.27 -17.31 -9.53
C LEU A 55 -9.18 -16.68 -10.41
N VAL A 56 -8.00 -17.31 -10.51
CA VAL A 56 -6.91 -16.90 -11.39
C VAL A 56 -7.38 -16.87 -12.86
N ARG A 57 -8.08 -17.92 -13.30
CA ARG A 57 -8.64 -17.97 -14.66
C ARG A 57 -9.70 -16.89 -14.88
N LEU A 58 -10.58 -16.66 -13.90
CA LEU A 58 -11.61 -15.63 -13.97
C LEU A 58 -10.97 -14.23 -14.08
N LEU A 59 -9.98 -13.93 -13.24
CA LEU A 59 -9.25 -12.67 -13.29
C LEU A 59 -8.54 -12.47 -14.63
N ARG A 60 -7.86 -13.51 -15.16
CA ARG A 60 -7.21 -13.48 -16.47
C ARG A 60 -8.19 -13.17 -17.60
N ASN A 61 -9.41 -13.70 -17.52
CA ASN A 61 -10.47 -13.39 -18.47
C ASN A 61 -10.83 -11.90 -18.40
N PHE A 62 -10.98 -11.31 -17.22
CA PHE A 62 -11.27 -9.88 -17.07
C PHE A 62 -10.14 -8.97 -17.58
N ILE A 63 -8.87 -9.35 -17.34
CA ILE A 63 -7.71 -8.60 -17.87
C ILE A 63 -7.70 -8.61 -19.40
N SER A 64 -8.07 -9.73 -20.00
CA SER A 64 -8.09 -9.91 -21.46
C SER A 64 -9.41 -9.49 -22.10
N MET A 65 -10.43 -9.22 -21.27
CA MET A 65 -11.75 -8.80 -21.72
C MET A 65 -11.62 -7.39 -22.26
N GLY A 66 -12.00 -7.21 -23.53
CA GLY A 66 -12.12 -5.89 -24.11
C GLY A 66 -13.33 -5.15 -23.54
N PHE A 67 -13.94 -4.32 -24.37
CA PHE A 67 -15.08 -3.52 -23.97
C PHE A 67 -16.32 -4.36 -23.63
N SER A 68 -16.91 -4.11 -22.46
CA SER A 68 -18.19 -4.69 -22.04
C SER A 68 -19.21 -3.57 -21.75
N PRO A 69 -20.26 -3.38 -22.56
CA PRO A 69 -21.14 -2.20 -22.47
C PRO A 69 -21.81 -1.99 -21.11
N GLU A 70 -22.08 -3.07 -20.37
CA GLU A 70 -22.80 -3.03 -19.11
C GLU A 70 -21.90 -2.84 -17.88
N TYR A 71 -20.63 -3.23 -17.98
CA TYR A 71 -19.72 -3.32 -16.83
C TYR A 71 -18.38 -2.58 -17.05
N ASP A 72 -18.21 -1.92 -18.20
CA ASP A 72 -17.04 -1.09 -18.46
C ASP A 72 -17.07 0.18 -17.60
N VAL A 73 -15.93 0.45 -16.97
CA VAL A 73 -15.70 1.71 -16.27
C VAL A 73 -14.41 2.32 -16.81
N ALA A 74 -14.58 3.33 -17.66
CA ALA A 74 -13.50 4.10 -18.26
C ALA A 74 -12.50 3.24 -19.08
N GLY A 75 -13.01 2.26 -19.83
CA GLY A 75 -12.22 1.38 -20.69
C GLY A 75 -11.69 0.12 -20.00
N ILE A 76 -12.06 -0.10 -18.72
CA ILE A 76 -11.69 -1.29 -17.95
C ILE A 76 -12.93 -2.13 -17.70
N ALA A 77 -12.85 -3.41 -18.07
CA ALA A 77 -13.91 -4.39 -17.84
C ALA A 77 -14.05 -4.73 -16.35
N ASP A 78 -15.17 -4.32 -15.75
CA ASP A 78 -15.59 -4.62 -14.39
C ASP A 78 -14.48 -4.51 -13.32
N PRO A 79 -13.99 -3.30 -13.03
CA PRO A 79 -12.93 -3.11 -12.04
C PRO A 79 -13.33 -3.57 -10.63
N PHE A 80 -14.62 -3.53 -10.30
CA PHE A 80 -15.11 -3.97 -8.99
C PHE A 80 -14.93 -5.48 -8.82
N MET A 81 -15.24 -6.25 -9.86
CA MET A 81 -14.99 -7.69 -9.88
C MET A 81 -13.50 -8.00 -9.73
N GLN A 82 -12.65 -7.32 -10.51
CA GLN A 82 -11.20 -7.54 -10.44
C GLN A 82 -10.63 -7.28 -9.04
N VAL A 83 -11.04 -6.18 -8.40
CA VAL A 83 -10.66 -5.86 -7.01
C VAL A 83 -11.16 -6.93 -6.03
N LYS A 84 -12.41 -7.41 -6.16
CA LYS A 84 -12.94 -8.46 -5.29
C LYS A 84 -12.22 -9.79 -5.45
N ILE A 85 -11.84 -10.15 -6.67
CA ILE A 85 -11.05 -11.36 -6.93
C ILE A 85 -9.65 -11.22 -6.32
N LEU A 86 -8.96 -10.10 -6.52
CA LEU A 86 -7.64 -9.83 -5.95
C LEU A 86 -7.66 -9.88 -4.41
N HIS A 87 -8.70 -9.32 -3.81
CA HIS A 87 -8.91 -9.36 -2.37
C HIS A 87 -9.08 -10.78 -1.84
N LEU A 88 -9.94 -11.58 -2.48
CA LEU A 88 -10.14 -12.98 -2.10
C LEU A 88 -8.85 -13.79 -2.29
N LEU A 89 -8.13 -13.59 -3.40
CA LEU A 89 -6.83 -14.21 -3.64
C LEU A 89 -5.82 -13.88 -2.53
N ARG A 90 -5.80 -12.63 -2.05
CA ARG A 90 -4.95 -12.22 -0.92
C ARG A 90 -5.23 -13.03 0.34
N LEU A 91 -6.50 -13.15 0.71
CA LEU A 91 -6.91 -13.91 1.90
C LEU A 91 -6.57 -15.40 1.79
N LEU A 92 -6.75 -15.98 0.60
CA LEU A 92 -6.45 -17.40 0.33
C LEU A 92 -4.94 -17.68 0.26
N GLY A 93 -4.16 -16.79 -0.35
CA GLY A 93 -2.71 -16.95 -0.54
C GLY A 93 -1.87 -16.69 0.73
N LYS A 94 -2.35 -15.86 1.65
CA LYS A 94 -1.61 -15.52 2.88
C LYS A 94 -1.20 -16.77 3.68
N GLY A 95 0.09 -17.02 3.86
CA GLY A 95 0.59 -18.22 4.57
C GLY A 95 0.33 -19.54 3.85
N ASN A 96 0.09 -19.53 2.53
CA ASN A 96 0.02 -20.71 1.69
C ASN A 96 0.88 -20.49 0.42
N GLU A 97 2.07 -21.09 0.40
CA GLU A 97 3.04 -20.96 -0.70
C GLU A 97 2.47 -21.51 -2.03
N GLU A 98 1.87 -22.70 -2.03
CA GLU A 98 1.30 -23.32 -3.23
C GLU A 98 0.21 -22.44 -3.88
N ALA A 99 -0.69 -21.86 -3.07
CA ALA A 99 -1.70 -20.94 -3.56
C ALA A 99 -1.08 -19.64 -4.10
N SER A 100 -0.03 -19.13 -3.43
CA SER A 100 0.70 -17.92 -3.84
C SER A 100 1.38 -18.13 -5.20
N ASP A 101 2.04 -19.27 -5.39
CA ASP A 101 2.67 -19.64 -6.66
C ASP A 101 1.68 -19.68 -7.82
N LEU A 102 0.48 -20.26 -7.59
CA LEU A 102 -0.57 -20.36 -8.60
C LEU A 102 -1.10 -18.98 -9.07
N MET A 103 -0.96 -17.93 -8.25
CA MET A 103 -1.44 -16.59 -8.57
C MET A 103 -0.34 -15.60 -9.00
N ASN A 104 0.94 -15.90 -8.78
CA ASN A 104 2.07 -15.01 -9.10
C ASN A 104 2.01 -14.51 -10.56
N ASP A 105 1.75 -15.40 -11.51
CA ASP A 105 1.65 -15.04 -12.94
C ASP A 105 0.53 -14.04 -13.23
N VAL A 106 -0.66 -14.22 -12.64
CA VAL A 106 -1.78 -13.30 -12.89
C VAL A 106 -1.58 -11.97 -12.19
N LEU A 107 -0.97 -11.96 -11.00
CA LEU A 107 -0.60 -10.73 -10.29
C LEU A 107 0.41 -9.91 -11.09
N ALA A 108 1.42 -10.57 -11.67
CA ALA A 108 2.36 -9.93 -12.57
C ALA A 108 1.65 -9.32 -13.79
N GLN A 109 0.71 -10.05 -14.40
CA GLN A 109 -0.06 -9.55 -15.54
C GLN A 109 -0.95 -8.35 -15.20
N VAL A 110 -1.64 -8.36 -14.05
CA VAL A 110 -2.39 -7.20 -13.57
C VAL A 110 -1.46 -6.01 -13.37
N ALA A 111 -0.32 -6.23 -12.71
CA ALA A 111 0.66 -5.19 -12.41
C ALA A 111 1.27 -4.53 -13.67
N THR A 112 1.41 -5.27 -14.77
CA THR A 112 1.97 -4.76 -16.04
C THR A 112 0.94 -4.21 -17.01
N ASN A 113 -0.25 -4.84 -17.09
CA ASN A 113 -1.21 -4.56 -18.16
C ASN A 113 -2.30 -3.56 -17.76
N THR A 114 -2.47 -3.29 -16.47
CA THR A 114 -3.50 -2.36 -16.00
C THR A 114 -3.11 -0.91 -16.25
N GLU A 115 -4.00 -0.16 -16.90
CA GLU A 115 -3.80 1.25 -17.19
C GLU A 115 -3.87 2.12 -15.92
N THR A 116 -2.94 3.07 -15.75
CA THR A 116 -2.84 3.93 -14.55
C THR A 116 -3.45 5.33 -14.73
N THR A 117 -3.98 5.63 -15.92
CA THR A 117 -4.48 6.96 -16.25
C THR A 117 -5.80 7.29 -15.56
N LYS A 118 -6.56 6.26 -15.15
CA LYS A 118 -7.89 6.38 -14.53
C LYS A 118 -7.91 5.80 -13.12
N ASN A 119 -8.82 6.30 -12.30
CA ASN A 119 -8.99 5.84 -10.92
C ASN A 119 -9.38 4.35 -10.83
N ALA A 120 -10.14 3.83 -11.79
CA ALA A 120 -10.50 2.41 -11.84
C ALA A 120 -9.25 1.50 -11.92
N GLY A 121 -8.31 1.82 -12.81
CA GLY A 121 -7.08 1.06 -12.94
C GLY A 121 -6.13 1.24 -11.75
N ASN A 122 -6.07 2.46 -11.18
CA ASN A 122 -5.32 2.70 -9.94
C ASN A 122 -5.90 1.91 -8.75
N ALA A 123 -7.22 1.71 -8.68
CA ALA A 123 -7.85 0.89 -7.65
C ALA A 123 -7.52 -0.60 -7.79
N ILE A 124 -7.54 -1.13 -9.02
CA ILE A 124 -7.12 -2.51 -9.32
C ILE A 124 -5.65 -2.71 -8.94
N LEU A 125 -4.78 -1.81 -9.38
CA LEU A 125 -3.35 -1.88 -9.07
C LEU A 125 -3.08 -1.72 -7.58
N TYR A 126 -3.85 -0.89 -6.88
CA TYR A 126 -3.75 -0.76 -5.43
C TYR A 126 -4.07 -2.09 -4.74
N GLU A 127 -5.20 -2.73 -5.07
CA GLU A 127 -5.53 -4.02 -4.48
C GLU A 127 -4.50 -5.09 -4.87
N CYS A 128 -4.04 -5.10 -6.13
CA CYS A 128 -2.99 -6.00 -6.59
C CYS A 128 -1.70 -5.85 -5.78
N VAL A 129 -1.29 -4.61 -5.47
CA VAL A 129 -0.14 -4.36 -4.60
C VAL A 129 -0.38 -4.90 -3.19
N GLN A 130 -1.55 -4.65 -2.59
CA GLN A 130 -1.85 -5.21 -1.27
C GLN A 130 -1.82 -6.75 -1.30
N THR A 131 -2.32 -7.37 -2.37
CA THR A 131 -2.25 -8.81 -2.57
C THR A 131 -0.81 -9.31 -2.61
N VAL A 132 0.04 -8.70 -3.45
CA VAL A 132 1.45 -9.09 -3.57
C VAL A 132 2.19 -8.97 -2.24
N MET A 133 1.93 -7.92 -1.45
CA MET A 133 2.63 -7.70 -0.18
C MET A 133 2.18 -8.65 0.95
N GLU A 134 0.99 -9.23 0.88
CA GLU A 134 0.47 -10.11 1.94
C GLU A 134 0.61 -11.62 1.65
N VAL A 135 0.84 -12.00 0.39
CA VAL A 135 1.07 -13.40 0.00
C VAL A 135 2.57 -13.72 -0.04
N GLU A 136 2.91 -15.01 -0.08
CA GLU A 136 4.31 -15.47 -0.18
C GLU A 136 4.83 -15.30 -1.62
N SER A 137 4.89 -14.05 -2.09
CA SER A 137 5.28 -13.70 -3.45
C SER A 137 6.80 -13.60 -3.62
N ASP A 138 7.25 -13.84 -4.86
CA ASP A 138 8.64 -13.67 -5.28
C ASP A 138 9.16 -12.25 -5.05
N ALA A 139 10.45 -12.15 -4.73
CA ALA A 139 11.12 -10.87 -4.53
C ALA A 139 10.99 -9.92 -5.73
N SER A 140 10.99 -10.46 -6.96
CA SER A 140 10.82 -9.67 -8.19
C SER A 140 9.43 -9.02 -8.27
N LEU A 141 8.38 -9.75 -7.85
CA LEU A 141 7.00 -9.27 -7.83
C LEU A 141 6.80 -8.22 -6.74
N ARG A 142 7.42 -8.40 -5.57
CA ARG A 142 7.43 -7.37 -4.50
C ARG A 142 8.11 -6.08 -4.96
N VAL A 143 9.25 -6.18 -5.65
CA VAL A 143 9.93 -5.00 -6.24
C VAL A 143 9.03 -4.31 -7.28
N LEU A 144 8.31 -5.07 -8.11
CA LEU A 144 7.33 -4.51 -9.05
C LEU A 144 6.20 -3.76 -8.30
N ALA A 145 5.69 -4.32 -7.21
CA ALA A 145 4.68 -3.69 -6.37
C ALA A 145 5.18 -2.39 -5.72
N VAL A 146 6.41 -2.36 -5.20
CA VAL A 146 7.03 -1.13 -4.69
C VAL A 146 7.18 -0.07 -5.80
N ASN A 147 7.52 -0.48 -7.03
CA ASN A 147 7.60 0.45 -8.16
C ASN A 147 6.23 1.01 -8.58
N ILE A 148 5.15 0.24 -8.43
CA ILE A 148 3.78 0.77 -8.61
C ILE A 148 3.50 1.85 -7.57
N LEU A 149 3.79 1.59 -6.29
CA LEU A 149 3.61 2.58 -5.22
C LEU A 149 4.46 3.84 -5.44
N GLY A 150 5.70 3.68 -5.90
CA GLY A 150 6.56 4.81 -6.29
C GLY A 150 5.93 5.69 -7.39
N ARG A 151 5.30 5.07 -8.40
CA ARG A 151 4.54 5.82 -9.44
C ARG A 151 3.31 6.52 -8.86
N PHE A 152 2.63 5.91 -7.90
CA PHE A 152 1.47 6.52 -7.24
C PHE A 152 1.83 7.79 -6.46
N LEU A 153 3.06 7.93 -5.96
CA LEU A 153 3.53 9.17 -5.34
C LEU A 153 3.56 10.37 -6.30
N LEU A 154 3.64 10.13 -7.61
CA LEU A 154 3.62 11.17 -8.64
C LEU A 154 2.21 11.46 -9.16
N ASN A 155 1.19 10.77 -8.65
CA ASN A 155 -0.18 10.96 -9.10
C ASN A 155 -0.71 12.34 -8.67
N ARG A 156 -1.57 12.95 -9.49
CA ARG A 156 -2.19 14.25 -9.19
C ARG A 156 -3.22 14.16 -8.05
N ASP A 157 -3.86 13.00 -7.88
CA ASP A 157 -4.84 12.79 -6.82
C ASP A 157 -4.15 12.62 -5.45
N ASN A 158 -4.47 13.50 -4.51
CA ASN A 158 -3.94 13.47 -3.15
C ASN A 158 -4.23 12.14 -2.44
N ASN A 159 -5.39 11.53 -2.70
CA ASN A 159 -5.77 10.26 -2.07
C ASN A 159 -4.84 9.13 -2.53
N ILE A 160 -4.47 9.11 -3.80
CA ILE A 160 -3.55 8.11 -4.36
C ILE A 160 -2.15 8.28 -3.75
N ARG A 161 -1.64 9.52 -3.67
CA ARG A 161 -0.34 9.80 -3.01
C ARG A 161 -0.37 9.39 -1.54
N TYR A 162 -1.44 9.73 -0.82
CA TYR A 162 -1.62 9.38 0.59
C TYR A 162 -1.58 7.86 0.82
N VAL A 163 -2.37 7.11 0.03
CA VAL A 163 -2.44 5.65 0.11
C VAL A 163 -1.10 5.00 -0.24
N ALA A 164 -0.37 5.56 -1.20
CA ALA A 164 0.96 5.09 -1.56
C ALA A 164 1.98 5.25 -0.42
N LEU A 165 2.04 6.44 0.20
CA LEU A 165 2.91 6.68 1.36
C LEU A 165 2.58 5.74 2.53
N ASN A 166 1.29 5.57 2.82
CA ASN A 166 0.84 4.66 3.88
C ASN A 166 1.24 3.21 3.59
N SER A 167 1.15 2.77 2.34
CA SER A 167 1.52 1.41 1.93
C SER A 167 3.03 1.20 1.96
N LEU A 168 3.82 2.16 1.46
CA LEU A 168 5.29 2.11 1.52
C LEU A 168 5.79 2.07 2.97
N SER A 169 5.12 2.76 3.89
CA SER A 169 5.46 2.68 5.32
C SER A 169 5.22 1.32 5.96
N LYS A 170 4.35 0.48 5.40
CA LYS A 170 4.18 -0.90 5.89
C LYS A 170 5.25 -1.84 5.33
N VAL A 171 5.68 -1.59 4.09
CA VAL A 171 6.59 -2.49 3.35
C VAL A 171 8.06 -2.18 3.63
N VAL A 172 8.39 -0.98 4.10
CA VAL A 172 9.79 -0.57 4.36
C VAL A 172 10.53 -1.48 5.36
N SER A 173 9.81 -2.13 6.28
CA SER A 173 10.39 -3.11 7.20
C SER A 173 10.77 -4.43 6.52
N GLU A 174 10.14 -4.76 5.40
CA GLU A 174 10.38 -5.99 4.64
C GLU A 174 11.41 -5.79 3.52
N ASP A 175 11.27 -4.71 2.74
CA ASP A 175 12.19 -4.39 1.64
C ASP A 175 12.59 -2.91 1.63
N LEU A 176 13.43 -2.54 2.60
CA LEU A 176 14.02 -1.21 2.68
C LEU A 176 14.75 -0.83 1.37
N SER A 177 15.39 -1.78 0.70
CA SER A 177 16.22 -1.52 -0.48
C SER A 177 15.40 -1.04 -1.66
N ALA A 178 14.21 -1.61 -1.89
CA ALA A 178 13.31 -1.20 -2.95
C ALA A 178 12.70 0.18 -2.65
N VAL A 179 12.27 0.42 -1.40
CA VAL A 179 11.67 1.70 -1.01
C VAL A 179 12.69 2.84 -1.10
N GLN A 180 13.96 2.60 -0.76
CA GLN A 180 15.05 3.60 -0.88
C GLN A 180 15.23 4.13 -2.30
N ARG A 181 14.89 3.36 -3.34
CA ARG A 181 14.97 3.83 -4.74
C ARG A 181 14.03 5.00 -5.03
N HIS A 182 12.93 5.11 -4.27
CA HIS A 182 11.92 6.15 -4.38
C HIS A 182 12.12 7.27 -3.35
N ARG A 183 13.21 7.27 -2.58
CA ARG A 183 13.49 8.22 -1.49
C ARG A 183 13.35 9.68 -1.92
N ASN A 184 13.85 10.05 -3.11
CA ASN A 184 13.81 11.43 -3.56
C ASN A 184 12.35 11.90 -3.72
N THR A 185 11.50 11.11 -4.36
CA THR A 185 10.06 11.40 -4.49
C THR A 185 9.36 11.45 -3.14
N ILE A 186 9.70 10.55 -2.22
CA ILE A 186 9.15 10.54 -0.85
C ILE A 186 9.52 11.83 -0.09
N VAL A 187 10.77 12.28 -0.23
CA VAL A 187 11.25 13.55 0.37
C VAL A 187 10.56 14.75 -0.26
N GLU A 188 10.31 14.75 -1.58
CA GLU A 188 9.54 15.80 -2.24
C GLU A 188 8.11 15.92 -1.67
N CYS A 189 7.49 14.83 -1.22
CA CYS A 189 6.19 14.86 -0.56
C CYS A 189 6.20 15.65 0.78
N LEU A 190 7.35 15.94 1.40
CA LEU A 190 7.44 16.86 2.55
C LEU A 190 7.08 18.30 2.19
N LYS A 191 7.09 18.64 0.90
CA LYS A 191 6.76 19.96 0.35
C LYS A 191 5.34 19.99 -0.24
N ASP A 192 4.56 18.92 -0.10
CA ASP A 192 3.20 18.82 -0.63
C ASP A 192 2.27 19.86 0.04
N PRO A 193 1.37 20.53 -0.70
CA PRO A 193 0.40 21.45 -0.10
C PRO A 193 -0.50 20.78 0.95
N ASP A 194 -0.75 19.48 0.84
CA ASP A 194 -1.59 18.72 1.75
C ASP A 194 -0.83 18.30 3.01
N ILE A 195 -1.32 18.72 4.18
CA ILE A 195 -0.71 18.42 5.48
C ILE A 195 -0.71 16.91 5.76
N SER A 196 -1.75 16.17 5.38
CA SER A 196 -1.84 14.74 5.62
C SER A 196 -0.81 13.96 4.80
N ILE A 197 -0.51 14.40 3.57
CA ILE A 197 0.57 13.84 2.76
C ILE A 197 1.93 14.13 3.41
N ARG A 198 2.18 15.38 3.81
CA ARG A 198 3.44 15.78 4.48
C ARG A 198 3.69 14.95 5.75
N GLN A 199 2.66 14.71 6.55
CA GLN A 199 2.76 13.89 7.77
C GLN A 199 3.12 12.42 7.46
N ARG A 200 2.45 11.79 6.48
CA ARG A 200 2.77 10.41 6.07
C ARG A 200 4.18 10.31 5.48
N ALA A 201 4.57 11.27 4.65
CA ALA A 201 5.91 11.34 4.08
C ALA A 201 6.98 11.48 5.17
N LEU A 202 6.74 12.32 6.17
CA LEU A 202 7.64 12.51 7.31
C LEU A 202 7.86 11.20 8.08
N GLU A 203 6.79 10.47 8.40
CA GLU A 203 6.89 9.17 9.08
C GLU A 203 7.70 8.15 8.28
N LEU A 204 7.55 8.14 6.95
CA LEU A 204 8.30 7.26 6.07
C LEU A 204 9.78 7.69 5.97
N VAL A 205 10.07 9.00 5.84
CA VAL A 205 11.45 9.52 5.79
C VAL A 205 12.23 9.11 7.03
N PHE A 206 11.62 9.14 8.22
CA PHE A 206 12.26 8.66 9.45
C PHE A 206 12.70 7.19 9.37
N GLN A 207 11.91 6.34 8.72
CA GLN A 207 12.21 4.92 8.54
C GLN A 207 13.28 4.67 7.47
N LEU A 208 13.49 5.62 6.56
CA LEU A 208 14.50 5.54 5.51
C LEU A 208 15.89 6.02 5.94
N VAL A 209 16.06 6.55 7.15
CA VAL A 209 17.38 7.04 7.59
C VAL A 209 18.34 5.88 7.83
N ASN A 210 19.53 5.98 7.25
CA ASN A 210 20.66 5.08 7.45
C ASN A 210 21.99 5.84 7.45
N ASP A 211 23.09 5.13 7.74
CA ASP A 211 24.43 5.72 7.84
C ASP A 211 24.90 6.41 6.56
N GLN A 212 24.40 5.98 5.39
CA GLN A 212 24.80 6.52 4.10
C GLN A 212 24.04 7.80 3.73
N ASN A 213 22.83 7.99 4.26
CA ASN A 213 21.94 9.08 3.84
C ASN A 213 21.57 10.06 4.97
N VAL A 214 22.00 9.80 6.21
CA VAL A 214 21.64 10.58 7.40
C VAL A 214 21.85 12.08 7.24
N VAL A 215 22.99 12.49 6.65
CA VAL A 215 23.33 13.91 6.49
C VAL A 215 22.32 14.62 5.58
N ALA A 216 22.00 13.99 4.44
CA ALA A 216 21.07 14.54 3.47
C ALA A 216 19.63 14.58 4.03
N LEU A 217 19.17 13.48 4.63
CA LEU A 217 17.81 13.41 5.17
C LEU A 217 17.62 14.33 6.38
N THR A 218 18.62 14.48 7.24
CA THR A 218 18.54 15.41 8.37
C THR A 218 18.41 16.86 7.89
N THR A 219 19.08 17.21 6.79
CA THR A 219 18.95 18.56 6.17
C THR A 219 17.51 18.81 5.72
N GLU A 220 16.88 17.84 5.05
CA GLU A 220 15.48 17.96 4.61
C GLU A 220 14.50 18.00 5.79
N LEU A 221 14.77 17.26 6.87
CA LEU A 221 13.98 17.32 8.10
C LEU A 221 14.07 18.69 8.79
N LEU A 222 15.25 19.33 8.80
CA LEU A 222 15.42 20.68 9.30
C LEU A 222 14.70 21.72 8.42
N ASN A 223 14.73 21.55 7.10
CA ASN A 223 13.96 22.40 6.19
C ASN A 223 12.45 22.27 6.46
N TYR A 224 11.96 21.05 6.68
CA TYR A 224 10.56 20.81 7.04
C TYR A 224 10.19 21.42 8.40
N LEU A 225 11.08 21.42 9.39
CA LEU A 225 10.86 21.99 10.72
C LEU A 225 10.45 23.47 10.69
N VAL A 226 10.94 24.24 9.71
CA VAL A 226 10.58 25.65 9.52
C VAL A 226 9.07 25.81 9.28
N VAL A 227 8.52 24.96 8.40
CA VAL A 227 7.12 25.03 7.92
C VAL A 227 6.17 24.07 8.63
N ALA A 228 6.69 23.29 9.59
CA ALA A 228 5.90 22.33 10.35
C ALA A 228 4.84 23.03 11.22
N PRO A 229 3.66 22.42 11.44
CA PRO A 229 2.68 22.90 12.43
C PRO A 229 3.28 23.00 13.84
N ALA A 230 2.93 24.04 14.60
CA ALA A 230 3.54 24.36 15.91
C ALA A 230 3.42 23.21 16.94
N ASP A 231 2.27 22.54 16.97
CA ASP A 231 1.98 21.35 17.78
C ASP A 231 2.87 20.15 17.45
N SER A 232 3.33 20.03 16.20
CA SER A 232 4.20 18.94 15.74
C SER A 232 5.70 19.20 15.91
N LYS A 233 6.13 20.47 16.08
CA LYS A 233 7.56 20.87 16.10
C LYS A 233 8.34 20.18 17.21
N ALA A 234 7.77 20.09 18.42
CA ALA A 234 8.43 19.43 19.55
C ALA A 234 8.72 17.95 19.25
N SER A 235 7.74 17.22 18.73
CA SER A 235 7.89 15.81 18.33
C SER A 235 8.93 15.65 17.21
N LEU A 236 8.93 16.56 16.24
CA LEU A 236 9.89 16.55 15.14
C LEU A 236 11.33 16.75 15.63
N VAL A 237 11.56 17.73 16.51
CA VAL A 237 12.86 17.98 17.16
C VAL A 237 13.34 16.74 17.91
N SER A 238 12.48 16.11 18.72
CA SER A 238 12.83 14.89 19.44
C SER A 238 13.25 13.76 18.50
N LYS A 239 12.54 13.56 17.38
CA LYS A 239 12.91 12.53 16.40
C LYS A 239 14.21 12.83 15.65
N ILE A 240 14.50 14.10 15.35
CA ILE A 240 15.77 14.51 14.75
C ILE A 240 16.93 14.23 15.71
N ILE A 241 16.76 14.52 17.01
CA ILE A 241 17.76 14.19 18.03
C ILE A 241 18.03 12.69 18.08
N LEU A 242 16.99 11.85 18.04
CA LEU A 242 17.14 10.39 18.01
C LEU A 242 17.92 9.91 16.77
N ILE A 243 17.71 10.51 15.60
CA ILE A 243 18.53 10.24 14.41
C ILE A 243 20.00 10.58 14.68
N LEU A 244 20.26 11.78 15.21
CA LEU A 244 21.62 12.23 15.52
C LEU A 244 22.29 11.35 16.55
N GLU A 245 21.54 10.79 17.50
CA GLU A 245 22.05 9.83 18.47
C GLU A 245 22.46 8.51 17.85
N LYS A 246 21.63 8.01 16.94
CA LYS A 246 21.82 6.70 16.34
C LYS A 246 22.87 6.69 15.23
N TYR A 247 22.92 7.75 14.41
CA TYR A 247 23.66 7.76 13.14
C TYR A 247 24.80 8.80 13.09
N SER A 248 25.09 9.54 14.18
CA SER A 248 26.20 10.50 14.13
C SER A 248 27.56 9.79 14.07
N SER A 249 28.22 9.87 12.91
CA SER A 249 29.61 9.44 12.74
C SER A 249 30.61 10.49 13.24
N GLY A 250 30.27 11.78 13.20
CA GLY A 250 31.15 12.89 13.56
C GLY A 250 30.57 13.83 14.64
N LYS A 251 31.34 14.07 15.71
CA LYS A 251 30.96 14.97 16.81
C LYS A 251 30.70 16.41 16.35
N LYS A 252 31.49 16.91 15.38
CA LYS A 252 31.34 18.26 14.83
C LYS A 252 30.00 18.43 14.09
N TRP A 253 29.73 17.55 13.12
CA TRP A 253 28.47 17.60 12.36
C TRP A 253 27.25 17.52 13.28
N ARG A 254 27.29 16.67 14.31
CA ARG A 254 26.21 16.58 15.29
C ARG A 254 25.99 17.90 16.02
N VAL A 255 27.04 18.53 16.54
CA VAL A 255 26.92 19.82 17.24
C VAL A 255 26.40 20.92 16.31
N ASP A 256 26.95 21.02 15.10
CA ASP A 256 26.51 22.00 14.10
C ASP A 256 25.02 21.83 13.76
N THR A 257 24.57 20.58 13.64
CA THR A 257 23.17 20.26 13.35
C THR A 257 22.25 20.59 14.52
N ILE A 258 22.67 20.31 15.76
CA ILE A 258 21.89 20.68 16.97
C ILE A 258 21.77 22.20 17.09
N ILE A 259 22.87 22.94 16.88
CA ILE A 259 22.83 24.42 16.91
C ILE A 259 21.87 24.94 15.84
N THR A 260 21.95 24.41 14.61
CA THR A 260 21.04 24.80 13.53
C THR A 260 19.58 24.51 13.88
N MET A 261 19.30 23.32 14.41
CA MET A 261 17.97 22.91 14.85
C MET A 261 17.42 23.81 15.95
N LEU A 262 18.24 24.17 16.95
CA LEU A 262 17.86 25.07 18.04
C LEU A 262 17.60 26.49 17.53
N SER A 263 18.40 26.99 16.58
CA SER A 263 18.15 28.30 15.96
C SER A 263 16.83 28.33 15.19
N VAL A 264 16.52 27.26 14.45
CA VAL A 264 15.26 27.14 13.72
C VAL A 264 14.08 27.01 14.67
N ALA A 265 14.16 26.13 15.68
CA ALA A 265 13.09 25.88 16.63
C ALA A 265 12.88 27.03 17.63
N GLY A 266 13.96 27.67 18.09
CA GLY A 266 13.95 28.74 19.10
C GLY A 266 13.52 30.09 18.55
N GLY A 267 13.75 30.38 17.26
CA GLY A 267 13.19 31.57 16.62
C GLY A 267 11.66 31.59 16.54
N LEU A 268 11.00 30.46 16.79
CA LEU A 268 9.54 30.29 16.72
C LEU A 268 8.83 30.40 18.08
N THR A 269 9.57 30.44 19.19
CA THR A 269 8.99 30.65 20.53
C THR A 269 8.77 32.13 20.86
N ASP A 270 9.38 33.05 20.11
CA ASP A 270 9.33 34.50 20.38
C ASP A 270 8.08 35.22 19.84
N GLU A 271 7.21 34.58 19.05
CA GLU A 271 5.97 35.21 18.58
C GLU A 271 4.84 35.24 19.64
N SER A 272 5.06 34.67 20.82
CA SER A 272 4.12 34.76 21.95
C SER A 272 4.45 35.89 22.93
N VAL A 273 5.49 36.69 22.64
CA VAL A 273 5.97 37.82 23.46
C VAL A 273 5.82 39.18 22.75
N THR A 274 5.09 39.24 21.63
CA THR A 274 4.62 40.50 21.01
C THR A 274 3.13 40.45 20.73
#